data_AF-A0A383ARZ2-F1
#
_entry.id   AF-A0A383ARZ2-F1
#
_cell.length_a   1.000
_cell.length_b   1.000
_cell.length_c   1.000
_cell.angle_alpha   90.00
_cell.angle_beta   90.00
_cell.angle_gamma   90.00
#
_symmetry.space_group_name_H-M   'P 1'
#
loop_
_entity.id
_entity.type
_entity.pdbx_description
1 polymer ?
#
loop_
_entity_poly.entity_id
_entity_poly.type
_entity_poly.pdbx_seq_one_letter_code
_entity_poly.pdbx_strand_id
1 'polypeptide(L)' 'MDHLRIRKFNTKDTYPEQNLDNDLCHAVVTDGGKIVWMRGQCPQNLEDGVNIESMDPEDQT' A
#
# COMPACT_ATOMS: atom_id res chain seq x y z
N MET A 1 3.99 6.11 21.20
CA MET A 1 3.91 5.74 19.77
C MET A 1 2.67 6.43 19.26
N ASP A 2 2.82 7.60 18.67
CA ASP A 2 1.67 8.47 18.39
C ASP A 2 0.84 7.94 17.21
N HIS A 3 1.48 7.17 16.32
CA HIS A 3 0.86 6.54 15.16
C HIS A 3 1.41 5.12 14.94
N LEU A 4 0.53 4.14 14.69
CA LEU A 4 0.91 2.77 14.36
C LEU A 4 0.86 2.57 12.84
N ARG A 5 1.99 2.25 12.22
CA ARG A 5 2.08 1.95 10.78
C ARG A 5 1.94 0.44 10.53
N ILE A 6 1.06 0.05 9.61
CA ILE A 6 0.71 -1.33 9.30
C ILE A 6 1.08 -1.64 7.84
N ARG A 7 1.65 -2.84 7.61
CA ARG A 7 2.18 -3.30 6.32
C ARG A 7 3.11 -2.26 5.69
N LYS A 8 4.30 -2.12 6.27
CA LYS A 8 5.33 -1.22 5.76
C LYS A 8 5.95 -1.82 4.50
N PHE A 9 6.33 -0.97 3.56
CA PHE A 9 7.06 -1.34 2.36
C PHE A 9 7.97 -0.19 1.92
N ASN A 10 8.97 -0.47 1.11
CA ASN A 10 9.78 0.55 0.46
C ASN A 10 9.46 0.59 -1.03
N THR A 11 9.34 1.79 -1.59
CA THR A 11 8.96 1.97 -3.00
C THR A 11 9.97 1.40 -3.99
N LYS A 12 11.24 1.27 -3.61
CA LYS A 12 12.28 0.70 -4.46
C LYS A 12 12.05 -0.78 -4.76
N ASP A 13 11.52 -1.51 -3.79
CA ASP A 13 11.24 -2.94 -3.92
C ASP A 13 9.91 -3.18 -4.62
N THR A 14 8.90 -2.34 -4.36
CA THR A 14 7.55 -2.49 -4.92
C THR A 14 7.42 -1.94 -6.35
N TYR A 15 8.17 -0.89 -6.68
CA TYR A 15 8.15 -0.23 -7.99
C TYR A 15 9.60 -0.08 -8.53
N PRO A 16 10.31 -1.19 -8.77
CA PRO A 16 11.73 -1.17 -9.15
C PRO A 16 12.00 -0.47 -10.48
N GLU A 17 10.99 -0.32 -11.33
CA GLU A 17 11.04 0.44 -12.57
C GLU A 17 11.05 1.96 -12.34
N GLN A 18 10.71 2.42 -11.13
CA GLN A 18 10.71 3.83 -10.74
C GLN A 18 11.97 4.17 -9.93
N ASN A 19 12.51 5.38 -10.08
CA ASN A 19 13.63 5.86 -9.27
C ASN A 19 13.12 6.46 -7.93
N LEU A 20 12.48 5.64 -7.09
CA LEU A 20 11.91 6.04 -5.81
C LEU A 20 12.46 5.17 -4.67
N ASP A 21 12.81 5.78 -3.54
CA ASP A 21 13.27 5.08 -2.33
C ASP A 21 12.65 5.74 -1.09
N ASN A 22 11.39 5.40 -0.83
CA ASN A 22 10.61 5.95 0.28
C ASN A 22 10.00 4.82 1.11
N ASP A 23 10.09 4.97 2.43
CA ASP A 23 9.44 4.08 3.38
C ASP A 23 7.97 4.48 3.57
N LEU A 24 7.06 3.65 3.06
CA LEU A 24 5.62 3.84 3.13
C LEU A 24 4.95 2.72 3.93
N CYS A 25 3.63 2.84 4.09
CA CYS A 25 2.78 1.80 4.68
C CYS A 25 1.38 1.87 4.08
N HIS A 26 0.67 0.74 4.03
CA HIS A 26 -0.69 0.69 3.49
C HIS A 26 -1.72 1.35 4.42
N ALA A 27 -1.49 1.30 5.73
CA ALA A 27 -2.37 1.92 6.71
C ALA A 27 -1.60 2.53 7.90
N VAL A 28 -2.17 3.60 8.46
CA VAL A 28 -1.70 4.24 9.70
C VAL A 28 -2.87 4.37 10.66
N VAL A 29 -2.71 3.88 11.89
CA VAL A 29 -3.69 4.02 12.95
C VAL A 29 -3.29 5.17 13.88
N THR A 30 -4.22 6.10 14.13
CA THR A 30 -4.03 7.30 14.95
C THR A 30 -5.10 7.38 16.06
N ASP A 31 -5.03 8.43 16.89
CA ASP A 31 -6.04 8.78 17.90
C ASP A 31 -6.37 7.66 18.88
N GLY A 32 -5.32 6.96 19.34
CA GLY A 32 -5.44 5.85 20.29
C GLY A 32 -6.15 4.62 19.72
N GLY A 33 -6.10 4.40 18.41
CA GLY A 33 -6.72 3.24 17.75
C GLY A 33 -8.02 3.53 17.01
N LYS A 34 -8.49 4.78 17.01
CA LYS A 34 -9.84 5.15 16.54
C LYS A 34 -9.91 5.51 15.07
N ILE A 35 -8.83 6.04 14.50
CA ILE A 35 -8.80 6.49 13.11
C ILE A 35 -7.77 5.66 12.35
N VAL A 36 -8.18 5.13 11.19
CA VAL A 36 -7.31 4.41 10.27
C VAL A 36 -7.22 5.18 8.97
N TRP A 37 -6.02 5.64 8.63
CA TRP A 37 -5.71 6.31 7.37
C TRP A 37 -5.21 5.25 6.39
N MET A 38 -5.96 5.02 5.32
CA MET A 38 -5.59 4.05 4.29
C MET A 38 -5.04 4.77 3.06
N ARG A 39 -3.98 4.21 2.48
CA ARG A 39 -3.54 4.58 1.13
C ARG A 39 -4.63 4.21 0.14
N GLY A 40 -4.75 4.94 -0.96
CA GLY A 40 -5.52 4.48 -2.12
C GLY A 40 -5.03 3.10 -2.58
N GLN A 41 -5.95 2.16 -2.76
CA GLN A 41 -5.63 0.81 -3.21
C GLN A 41 -5.73 0.72 -4.74
N CYS A 42 -4.94 -0.18 -5.29
CA CYS A 42 -4.95 -0.58 -6.69
C CYS A 42 -5.08 -2.11 -6.73
N PRO A 43 -5.49 -2.71 -7.86
CA PRO A 43 -5.65 -4.15 -7.97
C PRO A 43 -4.29 -4.87 -8.06
N GLN A 44 -3.62 -4.92 -6.92
CA GLN A 44 -2.26 -5.42 -6.73
C GLN A 44 -2.26 -6.31 -5.50
N ASN A 45 -1.64 -7.48 -5.60
CA ASN A 45 -1.50 -8.37 -4.46
C ASN A 45 -0.59 -7.75 -3.39
N LEU A 46 -1.05 -7.75 -2.13
CA LEU A 46 -0.39 -7.05 -1.03
C LEU A 46 0.90 -7.72 -0.53
N GLU A 47 1.11 -8.98 -0.87
CA GLU A 47 2.29 -9.73 -0.42
C GLU A 47 3.49 -9.59 -1.37
N ASP A 48 3.25 -9.60 -2.68
CA ASP A 48 4.30 -9.61 -3.71
C ASP A 48 4.30 -8.36 -4.61
N GLY A 49 3.30 -7.48 -4.50
CA GLY A 49 3.22 -6.28 -5.34
C GLY A 49 2.90 -6.59 -6.81
N VAL A 50 2.42 -7.79 -7.14
CA VAL A 50 2.05 -8.13 -8.53
C VAL A 50 0.67 -7.56 -8.84
N ASN A 51 0.57 -6.81 -9.94
CA ASN A 51 -0.72 -6.31 -10.43
C ASN A 51 -1.54 -7.45 -11.03
N ILE A 52 -2.86 -7.39 -10.90
CA ILE A 52 -3.71 -8.23 -11.75
C ILE A 52 -3.62 -7.69 -13.20
N GLU A 53 -3.56 -8.59 -14.17
CA GLU A 53 -3.43 -8.22 -15.59
C GLU A 53 -4.79 -8.03 -16.30
N SER A 54 -5.89 -8.02 -15.54
CA SER A 54 -7.22 -7.84 -16.11
C SER A 54 -7.41 -6.41 -16.63
N MET A 55 -8.06 -6.31 -17.78
CA MET A 55 -8.51 -5.04 -18.36
C MET A 55 -9.99 -4.76 -18.03
N ASP A 56 -10.66 -5.67 -17.32
CA ASP A 56 -12.04 -5.50 -16.86
C ASP A 56 -12.06 -4.69 -15.55
N PRO A 57 -12.74 -3.52 -15.50
CA PRO A 57 -12.87 -2.75 -14.26
C PRO A 57 -13.54 -3.52 -13.12
N GLU A 58 -14.42 -4.49 -13.41
CA GLU A 58 -15.05 -5.31 -12.38
C GLU A 58 -14.04 -6.21 -11.68
N ASP A 59 -13.06 -6.77 -12.41
CA ASP A 59 -11.98 -7.55 -11.82
C ASP A 59 -11.00 -6.69 -11.01
N GLN A 60 -10.88 -5.40 -11.36
CA GLN A 60 -9.96 -4.45 -10.73
C GLN A 60 -10.48 -3.79 -9.44
N THR A 61 -11.74 -4.03 -9.05
CA THR A 61 -12.40 -3.34 -7.94
C THR A 61 -12.85 -4.32 -6.85
#